data_AF-A0A8T4M362-F1
#
_entry.id   AF-A0A8T4M362-F1
#
_cell.length_a   1.000
_cell.length_b   1.000
_cell.length_c   1.000
_cell.angle_alpha   90.00
_cell.angle_beta   90.00
_cell.angle_gamma   90.00
#
_symmetry.space_group_name_H-M   'P 1'
#
loop_
_entity.id
_entity.type
_entity.pdbx_description
1 polymer ?
#
loop_
_entity_poly.entity_id
_entity_poly.type
_entity_poly.pdbx_seq_one_letter_code
_entity_poly.pdbx_strand_id
1 'polypeptide(L)'
;MAKKTNLIGAWAFLIGVIFAIVFAFLGAGMWLTWLFFALGIIIGLLNITDAEVKPFLFAGTILVIVSALSGNVFSQLAYVSVFLMNLMAIFVPATIIVALKSVFSLSKA
;
A
#
# COMPACT_ATOMS: atom_id res chain seq x y z
N MET A 1 -6.23 -21.23 20.49
CA MET A 1 -4.88 -21.01 19.94
C MET A 1 -4.70 -19.53 19.68
N ALA A 2 -3.72 -18.88 20.30
CA ALA A 2 -3.38 -17.49 19.96
C ALA A 2 -2.88 -17.49 18.51
N LYS A 3 -3.63 -16.86 17.60
CA LYS A 3 -3.21 -16.62 16.23
C LYS A 3 -1.92 -15.79 16.34
N LYS A 4 -0.76 -16.39 16.05
CA LYS A 4 0.49 -15.64 15.84
C LYS A 4 0.25 -14.78 14.61
N THR A 5 -0.35 -13.61 14.81
CA THR A 5 -0.42 -12.57 13.79
C THR A 5 1.01 -12.15 13.55
N ASN A 6 1.54 -12.48 12.37
CA ASN A 6 2.83 -11.97 11.98
C ASN A 6 2.68 -10.46 11.84
N LEU A 7 3.27 -9.75 12.79
CA LEU A 7 3.14 -8.30 12.94
C LEU A 7 3.79 -7.58 11.75
N ILE A 8 4.72 -8.22 11.05
CA ILE A 8 5.59 -7.60 10.04
C ILE A 8 4.78 -6.99 8.89
N GLY A 9 3.85 -7.73 8.28
CA GLY A 9 3.06 -7.22 7.15
C GLY A 9 2.10 -6.10 7.56
N ALA A 10 1.46 -6.25 8.72
CA ALA A 10 0.56 -5.23 9.27
C ALA A 10 1.30 -3.93 9.63
N TRP A 11 2.51 -4.04 10.21
CA TRP A 11 3.35 -2.89 10.51
C TRP A 11 3.87 -2.22 9.24
N ALA A 12 4.26 -2.99 8.21
CA ALA A 12 4.68 -2.43 6.92
C ALA A 12 3.54 -1.63 6.27
N PHE A 13 2.31 -2.14 6.31
CA PHE A 13 1.11 -1.44 5.84
C PHE A 13 0.87 -0.14 6.62
N LEU A 14 0.88 -0.22 7.95
CA LEU A 14 0.65 0.94 8.82
C LEU A 14 1.70 2.03 8.63
N ILE A 15 2.97 1.65 8.51
CA ILE A 15 4.08 2.58 8.27
C ILE A 15 3.86 3.33 6.95
N GLY A 16 3.51 2.63 5.87
CA GLY A 16 3.21 3.25 4.58
C GLY A 16 2.08 4.29 4.67
N VAL A 17 1.01 4.00 5.43
CA VAL A 17 -0.08 4.95 5.69
C VAL A 17 0.42 6.18 6.46
N ILE A 18 1.19 5.99 7.53
CA ILE A 18 1.74 7.10 8.31
C ILE A 18 2.62 8.00 7.44
N PHE A 19 3.50 7.42 6.62
CA PHE A 19 4.33 8.17 5.67
C PHE A 19 3.46 8.96 4.69
N ALA A 20 2.43 8.35 4.10
CA ALA A 20 1.53 9.03 3.18
C ALA A 20 0.84 10.25 3.82
N ILE A 21 0.42 10.13 5.09
CA ILE A 21 -0.20 11.22 5.85
C ILE A 21 0.79 12.34 6.12
N VAL A 22 1.95 12.02 6.72
CA VAL A 22 2.94 13.03 7.14
C VAL A 22 3.39 13.87 5.95
N PHE A 23 3.71 13.21 4.84
CA PHE A 23 4.21 13.90 3.66
C PHE A 23 3.11 14.57 2.82
N ALA A 24 1.83 14.31 3.10
CA ALA A 24 0.76 15.10 2.51
C ALA A 24 0.80 16.57 2.96
N PHE A 25 1.26 16.83 4.18
CA PHE A 25 1.36 18.18 4.74
C PHE A 25 2.70 18.89 4.47
N LEU A 26 3.75 18.14 4.17
CA LEU A 26 5.10 18.68 3.93
C LEU A 26 5.36 19.09 2.47
N GLY A 27 4.45 18.73 1.56
CA GLY A 27 4.60 18.93 0.12
C GLY A 27 5.39 17.81 -0.55
N ALA A 28 4.89 17.34 -1.70
CA ALA A 28 5.48 16.22 -2.43
C ALA A 28 6.23 16.71 -3.67
N GLY A 29 7.55 16.70 -3.62
CA GLY A 29 8.38 16.82 -4.82
C GLY A 29 8.37 15.51 -5.63
N MET A 30 8.74 15.56 -6.91
CA MET A 30 8.78 14.37 -7.77
C MET A 30 9.62 13.22 -7.20
N TRP A 31 10.70 13.54 -6.48
CA TRP A 31 11.55 12.56 -5.79
C TRP A 31 10.80 11.77 -4.71
N LEU A 32 9.77 12.37 -4.09
CA LEU A 32 8.95 11.73 -3.06
C LEU A 32 8.09 10.61 -3.64
N THR A 33 7.54 10.80 -4.84
CA THR A 33 6.77 9.77 -5.55
C THR A 33 7.65 8.56 -5.86
N TRP A 34 8.91 8.78 -6.27
CA TRP A 34 9.88 7.70 -6.47
C TRP A 34 10.23 6.97 -5.17
N LEU A 35 10.39 7.71 -4.06
CA LEU A 35 10.59 7.12 -2.74
C LEU A 35 9.41 6.24 -2.33
N PHE A 36 8.18 6.71 -2.51
CA PHE A 36 6.96 5.95 -2.21
C PHE A 36 6.78 4.73 -3.08
N PHE A 37 7.09 4.85 -4.36
CA PHE A 37 7.13 3.72 -5.27
C PHE A 37 8.13 2.66 -4.79
N ALA A 38 9.36 3.07 -4.43
CA ALA A 38 10.37 2.17 -3.90
C ALA A 38 9.95 1.52 -2.57
N LEU A 39 9.35 2.29 -1.65
CA LEU A 39 8.79 1.76 -0.40
C LEU A 39 7.69 0.73 -0.67
N GLY A 40 6.79 0.99 -1.62
CA GLY A 40 5.78 0.05 -2.03
C GLY A 40 6.37 -1.27 -2.55
N ILE A 41 7.44 -1.18 -3.36
CA ILE A 41 8.18 -2.37 -3.80
C ILE A 41 8.74 -3.15 -2.60
N ILE A 42 9.42 -2.46 -1.70
CA ILE A 42 10.02 -3.07 -0.50
C ILE A 42 8.92 -3.77 0.31
N ILE A 43 7.81 -3.08 0.60
CA ILE A 43 6.68 -3.63 1.36
C ILE A 43 6.11 -4.87 0.68
N GLY A 44 5.92 -4.86 -0.64
CA GLY A 44 5.44 -6.02 -1.39
C GLY A 44 6.40 -7.21 -1.37
N LEU A 45 7.71 -6.95 -1.29
CA LEU A 45 8.76 -7.96 -1.19
C LEU A 45 9.05 -8.43 0.23
N LEU A 46 8.62 -7.69 1.25
CA LEU A 46 8.73 -8.16 2.65
C LEU A 46 8.02 -9.50 2.80
N ASN A 47 8.45 -10.28 3.79
CA ASN A 47 8.04 -11.67 3.98
C ASN A 47 6.58 -11.77 4.47
N ILE A 48 5.64 -11.48 3.57
CA ILE A 48 4.20 -11.71 3.71
C ILE A 48 3.97 -13.21 3.55
N THR A 49 3.50 -13.85 4.61
CA THR A 49 3.18 -15.28 4.59
C THR A 49 1.96 -15.56 3.71
N ASP A 50 1.77 -16.80 3.25
CA ASP A 50 0.62 -17.16 2.40
C ASP A 50 -0.73 -16.88 3.07
N ALA A 51 -0.78 -16.95 4.41
CA ALA A 51 -1.94 -16.60 5.20
C ALA A 51 -2.27 -15.09 5.18
N GLU A 52 -1.28 -14.24 4.87
CA GLU A 52 -1.40 -12.78 4.85
C GLU A 52 -1.60 -12.22 3.45
N VAL A 53 -1.26 -12.99 2.40
CA VAL A 53 -1.43 -12.58 1.00
C VAL A 53 -2.88 -12.15 0.72
N LYS A 54 -3.87 -12.97 1.07
CA LYS A 54 -5.29 -12.65 0.81
C LYS A 54 -5.76 -11.38 1.54
N PRO A 55 -5.60 -11.23 2.87
CA PRO A 55 -6.03 -10.02 3.55
C PRO A 55 -5.23 -8.78 3.11
N PHE A 56 -3.94 -8.91 2.78
CA PHE A 56 -3.15 -7.82 2.23
C PHE A 56 -3.68 -7.36 0.87
N LEU A 57 -3.90 -8.29 -0.06
CA LEU A 57 -4.46 -7.98 -1.38
C LEU A 57 -5.84 -7.36 -1.27
N PHE A 58 -6.70 -7.89 -0.40
CA PHE A 58 -8.03 -7.34 -0.19
C PHE A 58 -7.99 -5.88 0.31
N ALA A 59 -7.23 -5.62 1.38
CA ALA A 59 -7.11 -4.28 1.95
C ALA A 59 -6.40 -3.32 0.97
N GLY A 60 -5.30 -3.75 0.35
CA GLY A 60 -4.54 -2.97 -0.62
C GLY A 60 -5.37 -2.61 -1.85
N THR A 61 -6.08 -3.57 -2.42
CA THR A 61 -6.97 -3.33 -3.57
C THR A 61 -8.11 -2.38 -3.21
N ILE A 62 -8.80 -2.56 -2.08
CA ILE A 62 -9.86 -1.64 -1.63
C ILE A 62 -9.29 -0.23 -1.48
N LEU A 63 -8.15 -0.09 -0.82
CA LEU A 63 -7.52 1.20 -0.60
C LEU A 63 -7.16 1.89 -1.92
N VAL A 64 -6.58 1.16 -2.87
CA VAL A 64 -6.25 1.67 -4.20
C VAL A 64 -7.51 2.09 -4.96
N ILE A 65 -8.57 1.29 -4.94
CA ILE A 65 -9.85 1.59 -5.61
C ILE A 65 -10.48 2.85 -5.01
N VAL A 66 -10.65 2.90 -3.69
CA VAL A 66 -11.27 4.04 -3.01
C VAL A 66 -10.45 5.30 -3.26
N SER A 67 -9.12 5.22 -3.15
CA SER A 67 -8.24 6.36 -3.41
C SER A 67 -8.38 6.86 -4.84
N ALA A 68 -8.35 5.97 -5.84
CA ALA A 68 -8.47 6.31 -7.25
C ALA A 68 -9.84 6.94 -7.60
N LEU A 69 -10.94 6.43 -7.02
CA LEU A 69 -12.29 6.91 -7.33
C LEU A 69 -12.68 8.18 -6.56
N SER A 70 -11.97 8.51 -5.49
CA SER A 70 -12.31 9.64 -4.61
C SER A 70 -11.81 11.02 -5.07
N GLY A 71 -11.09 11.10 -6.19
CA GLY A 71 -10.45 12.34 -6.66
C GLY A 71 -11.39 13.55 -6.78
N ASN A 72 -12.63 13.33 -7.25
CA ASN A 72 -13.63 14.41 -7.36
C ASN A 72 -14.24 14.79 -6.01
N VAL A 73 -14.39 13.82 -5.09
CA VAL A 73 -15.01 14.00 -3.78
C VAL A 73 -14.14 14.90 -2.89
N PHE A 74 -12.83 14.70 -2.94
CA PHE A 74 -11.86 15.43 -2.11
C PHE A 74 -11.07 16.50 -2.87
N SER A 75 -11.53 16.88 -4.07
CA SER A 75 -10.86 17.87 -4.92
C SER A 75 -10.65 19.23 -4.24
N GLN A 76 -11.57 19.63 -3.35
CA GLN A 76 -11.48 20.86 -2.57
C GLN A 76 -10.57 20.75 -1.33
N LEU A 77 -10.21 19.52 -0.93
CA LEU A 77 -9.36 19.26 0.23
C LEU A 77 -7.95 18.88 -0.24
N ALA A 78 -7.13 19.89 -0.54
CA ALA A 78 -5.80 19.72 -1.13
C ALA A 78 -4.90 18.70 -0.39
N TYR A 79 -4.89 18.71 0.94
CA TYR A 79 -4.09 17.74 1.71
C TYR A 79 -4.63 16.31 1.63
N VAL A 80 -5.95 16.16 1.53
CA VAL A 80 -6.58 14.83 1.41
C VAL A 80 -6.31 14.25 0.03
N SER A 81 -6.40 15.06 -1.03
CA SER A 81 -6.08 14.59 -2.39
C SER A 81 -4.61 14.18 -2.52
N VAL A 82 -3.68 14.94 -1.95
CA VAL A 82 -2.24 14.57 -1.91
C VAL A 82 -2.02 13.30 -1.09
N PHE A 83 -2.67 13.16 0.07
CA PHE A 83 -2.59 11.95 0.87
C PHE A 83 -3.03 10.70 0.07
N LEU A 84 -4.14 10.78 -0.65
CA LEU A 84 -4.66 9.67 -1.44
C LEU A 84 -3.74 9.33 -2.62
N MET A 85 -3.13 10.33 -3.25
CA MET A 85 -2.09 10.12 -4.27
C MET A 85 -0.85 9.43 -3.67
N ASN A 86 -0.41 9.85 -2.48
CA ASN A 86 0.71 9.23 -1.78
C ASN A 86 0.41 7.77 -1.42
N LEU A 87 -0.81 7.47 -0.97
CA LEU A 87 -1.24 6.09 -0.74
C LEU A 87 -1.17 5.27 -2.02
N MET A 88 -1.67 5.78 -3.14
CA MET A 88 -1.57 5.08 -4.41
C MET A 88 -0.12 4.80 -4.81
N ALA A 89 0.79 5.78 -4.64
CA ALA A 89 2.20 5.61 -4.97
C ALA A 89 2.88 4.48 -4.18
N ILE A 90 2.42 4.19 -2.95
CA ILE A 90 2.94 3.09 -2.11
C ILE A 90 2.19 1.78 -2.41
N PHE A 91 0.86 1.80 -2.38
CA PHE A 91 0.06 0.57 -2.34
C PHE A 91 -0.15 -0.07 -3.70
N VAL A 92 -0.11 0.68 -4.81
CA VAL A 92 -0.18 0.11 -6.16
C VAL A 92 0.98 -0.87 -6.42
N PRO A 93 2.27 -0.46 -6.34
CA PRO A 93 3.37 -1.40 -6.56
C PRO A 93 3.41 -2.54 -5.53
N ALA A 94 3.09 -2.26 -4.25
CA ALA A 94 3.06 -3.30 -3.22
C ALA A 94 2.02 -4.39 -3.54
N THR A 95 0.81 -3.98 -3.92
CA THR A 95 -0.29 -4.89 -4.29
C THR A 95 0.06 -5.70 -5.54
N ILE A 96 0.69 -5.09 -6.55
CA ILE A 96 1.13 -5.79 -7.76
C ILE A 96 2.12 -6.91 -7.40
N ILE A 97 3.12 -6.63 -6.59
CA ILE A 97 4.15 -7.63 -6.21
C ILE A 97 3.52 -8.79 -5.43
N VAL A 98 2.66 -8.49 -4.46
CA VAL A 98 2.00 -9.54 -3.67
C VAL A 98 1.03 -10.35 -4.53
N ALA A 99 0.36 -9.72 -5.51
CA ALA A 99 -0.52 -10.41 -6.45
C ALA A 99 0.28 -11.38 -7.33
N LEU A 100 1.43 -10.95 -7.86
CA LEU A 100 2.34 -11.81 -8.61
C LEU A 100 2.82 -12.98 -7.75
N LYS A 101 3.23 -12.72 -6.50
CA LYS A 101 3.61 -13.78 -5.55
C LYS A 101 2.50 -14.80 -5.36
N SER A 102 1.25 -14.34 -5.23
CA SER A 102 0.08 -15.22 -5.12
C SER A 102 -0.14 -16.07 -6.38
N VAL A 103 0.08 -15.52 -7.57
CA VAL A 103 -0.05 -16.27 -8.82
C VAL A 103 1.03 -17.35 -8.91
N PHE A 104 2.29 -17.02 -8.59
CA PHE A 104 3.38 -17.99 -8.60
C PHE A 104 3.26 -19.07 -7.51
N SER A 105 2.60 -18.80 -6.38
CA SER A 105 2.32 -19.84 -5.39
C SER A 105 1.26 -20.82 -5.89
N LEU A 106 0.27 -20.35 -6.65
CA LEU A 106 -0.76 -21.22 -7.24
C LEU A 106 -0.19 -22.14 -8.32
N SER A 107 0.82 -21.69 -9.07
CA SER A 107 1.46 -22.51 -10.11
C SER A 107 2.48 -23.52 -9.57
N LYS A 108 2.88 -23.41 -8.30
CA LYS A 108 3.78 -24.36 -7.63
C LYS A 108 3.04 -25.52 -6.95
N ALA A 109 1.71 -25.42 -6.85
CA ALA A 109 0.83 -26.49 -6.39
C ALA A 109 0.50 -27.43 -7.55
#